data_AF-G5HEU8-F1
#
_entry.id   AF-G5HEU8-F1
#
_cell.length_a   1.000
_cell.length_b   1.000
_cell.length_c   1.000
_cell.angle_alpha   90.00
_cell.angle_beta   90.00
_cell.angle_gamma   90.00
#
_symmetry.space_group_name_H-M   'P 1'
#
loop_
_entity.id
_entity.type
_entity.pdbx_description
1 polymer ?
#
loop_
_entity_poly.entity_id
_entity_poly.type
_entity_poly.pdbx_seq_one_letter_code
_entity_poly.pdbx_strand_id
1 'polypeptide(L)'
;MNTIETLFNTWTMDTLLSIFLLLFALKEIWNILNWFLEILGVQTKWSLQKKYDKDMLLRHEEKLNDISSYVHTTKDKINVLGQMILDMQDKTDATERARLKDRISQAYRIYHEKGEWSYMEKESFGDLIRDYEAHGGKNSFVHDTCEPESNLWKVISRTSTDD
;
A
#
# COMPACT_ATOMS: atom_id res chain seq x y z
N MET A 1 27.01 -44.91 -65.07
CA MET A 1 27.81 -43.75 -65.53
C MET A 1 27.87 -43.85 -67.05
N ASN A 2 26.80 -43.43 -67.75
CA ASN A 2 26.69 -43.36 -69.23
C ASN A 2 25.31 -42.78 -69.67
N THR A 3 24.32 -42.67 -68.77
CA THR A 3 23.02 -42.02 -69.07
C THR A 3 23.07 -40.50 -68.92
N ILE A 4 24.00 -39.97 -68.12
CA ILE A 4 24.16 -38.54 -67.87
C ILE A 4 24.90 -37.86 -69.05
N GLU A 5 25.82 -38.58 -69.70
CA GLU A 5 26.57 -38.06 -70.86
C GLU A 5 25.71 -38.00 -72.13
N THR A 6 24.82 -38.96 -72.33
CA THR A 6 23.86 -38.93 -73.45
C THR A 6 22.84 -37.82 -73.30
N LEU A 7 22.51 -37.43 -72.06
CA LEU A 7 21.59 -36.32 -71.80
C LEU A 7 22.21 -34.99 -72.20
N PHE A 8 23.52 -34.77 -72.05
CA PHE A 8 24.19 -33.50 -72.36
C PHE A 8 24.39 -33.24 -73.87
N ASN A 9 24.56 -34.28 -74.68
CA ASN A 9 24.82 -34.15 -76.11
C ASN A 9 23.57 -33.85 -76.97
N THR A 10 22.38 -33.89 -76.37
CA THR A 10 21.10 -33.57 -77.03
C THR A 10 20.59 -32.15 -76.75
N TRP A 11 21.36 -31.31 -76.05
CA TRP A 11 20.94 -29.95 -75.71
C TRP A 11 21.15 -29.03 -76.91
N THR A 12 20.16 -29.00 -77.80
CA THR A 12 20.01 -27.89 -78.75
C THR A 12 19.62 -26.63 -78.00
N MET A 13 20.00 -25.45 -78.50
CA MET A 13 19.68 -24.16 -77.88
C MET A 13 18.19 -23.99 -77.60
N ASP A 14 17.33 -24.62 -78.42
CA ASP A 14 15.87 -24.62 -78.26
C ASP A 14 15.40 -25.32 -76.97
N THR A 15 16.09 -26.38 -76.52
CA THR A 15 15.77 -27.09 -75.27
C THR A 15 16.19 -26.30 -74.03
N LEU A 16 17.29 -25.55 -74.11
CA LEU A 16 17.68 -24.61 -73.05
C LEU A 16 16.65 -23.49 -72.90
N LEU A 17 16.19 -22.96 -74.03
CA LEU A 17 15.25 -21.85 -74.08
C LEU A 17 13.88 -22.26 -73.53
N SER A 18 13.43 -23.50 -73.81
CA SER A 18 12.17 -24.03 -73.27
C SER A 18 12.23 -24.27 -71.75
N ILE A 19 13.36 -24.76 -71.22
CA ILE A 19 13.57 -24.93 -69.77
C ILE A 19 13.60 -23.56 -69.07
N PHE A 20 14.24 -22.57 -69.68
CA PHE A 20 14.28 -21.21 -69.13
C PHE A 20 12.88 -20.58 -69.09
N LEU A 21 12.10 -20.76 -70.15
CA LEU A 21 10.67 -20.36 -70.21
C LEU A 21 9.84 -21.07 -69.13
N LEU A 22 10.07 -22.36 -68.92
CA LEU A 22 9.38 -23.15 -67.90
C LEU A 22 9.70 -22.65 -66.49
N LEU A 23 10.97 -22.35 -66.20
CA LEU A 23 11.40 -21.81 -64.91
C LEU A 23 10.84 -20.40 -64.67
N PHE A 24 10.79 -19.58 -65.72
CA PHE A 24 10.17 -18.26 -65.65
C PHE A 24 8.67 -18.36 -65.39
N ALA A 25 7.98 -19.28 -66.08
CA ALA A 25 6.55 -19.54 -65.85
C ALA A 25 6.29 -20.08 -64.43
N LEU A 26 7.11 -21.00 -63.92
CA LEU A 26 7.02 -21.51 -62.55
C LEU A 26 7.20 -20.41 -61.50
N LYS A 27 8.14 -19.48 -61.73
CA LYS A 27 8.36 -18.34 -60.86
C LYS A 27 7.14 -17.42 -60.82
N GLU A 28 6.54 -17.13 -61.99
CA GLU A 28 5.32 -16.32 -62.05
C GLU A 28 4.13 -17.02 -61.43
N ILE A 29 4.00 -18.34 -61.63
CA ILE A 29 2.97 -19.16 -60.96
C ILE A 29 3.13 -19.10 -59.44
N TRP A 30 4.36 -19.14 -58.90
CA TRP A 30 4.60 -19.01 -57.46
C TRP A 30 4.17 -17.63 -56.96
N ASN A 31 4.53 -16.55 -57.66
CA ASN A 31 4.09 -15.19 -57.33
C ASN A 31 2.56 -15.06 -57.34
N ILE A 32 1.90 -15.59 -58.37
CA ILE A 32 0.44 -15.57 -58.49
C ILE A 32 -0.20 -16.42 -57.38
N LEU A 33 0.38 -17.57 -57.04
CA LEU A 33 -0.09 -18.43 -55.95
C LEU A 33 0.04 -17.71 -54.60
N ASN A 34 1.17 -17.03 -54.35
CA ASN A 34 1.36 -16.26 -53.14
C ASN A 34 0.36 -15.10 -53.03
N TRP A 35 0.18 -14.34 -54.12
CA TRP A 35 -0.83 -13.29 -54.20
C TRP A 35 -2.27 -13.83 -54.07
N PHE A 36 -2.55 -15.00 -54.64
CA PHE A 36 -3.85 -15.66 -54.55
C PHE A 36 -4.12 -16.20 -53.14
N LEU A 37 -3.09 -16.69 -52.43
CA LEU A 37 -3.16 -17.06 -51.01
C LEU A 37 -3.40 -15.84 -50.12
N GLU A 38 -2.83 -14.68 -50.47
CA GLU A 38 -3.12 -13.40 -49.82
C GLU A 38 -4.58 -12.97 -50.06
N ILE A 39 -5.10 -13.10 -51.30
CA ILE A 39 -6.48 -12.78 -51.67
C ILE A 39 -7.51 -13.73 -51.08
N LEU A 40 -7.22 -15.03 -51.02
CA LEU A 40 -8.08 -16.04 -50.41
C LEU A 40 -8.17 -15.90 -48.88
N GLY A 41 -7.40 -14.99 -48.27
CA GLY A 41 -7.66 -14.56 -46.91
C GLY A 41 -7.38 -15.61 -45.84
N VAL A 42 -6.59 -16.65 -46.14
CA VAL A 42 -6.05 -17.60 -45.14
C VAL A 42 -5.17 -16.88 -44.09
N GLN A 43 -4.78 -15.64 -44.38
CA GLN A 43 -4.00 -14.75 -43.52
C GLN A 43 -4.82 -13.92 -42.50
N THR A 44 -6.13 -14.11 -42.37
CA THR A 44 -6.94 -13.23 -41.50
C THR A 44 -7.04 -13.69 -40.05
N LYS A 45 -7.37 -14.96 -39.76
CA LYS A 45 -7.60 -15.37 -38.35
C LYS A 45 -6.35 -15.27 -37.46
N TRP A 46 -5.22 -15.78 -37.92
CA TRP A 46 -3.99 -15.84 -37.11
C TRP A 46 -3.32 -14.48 -36.90
N SER A 47 -3.42 -13.57 -37.88
CA SER A 47 -2.81 -12.23 -37.78
C SER A 47 -3.66 -11.28 -36.93
N LEU A 48 -5.00 -11.35 -37.05
CA LEU A 48 -5.92 -10.61 -36.19
C LEU A 48 -5.84 -11.10 -34.74
N GLN A 49 -5.73 -12.41 -34.52
CA GLN A 49 -5.62 -12.95 -33.17
C GLN A 49 -4.34 -12.47 -32.47
N LYS A 50 -3.19 -12.46 -33.16
CA LYS A 50 -1.95 -11.89 -32.61
C LYS A 50 -2.06 -10.41 -32.26
N LYS A 51 -2.80 -9.62 -33.04
CA LYS A 51 -3.07 -8.21 -32.72
C LYS A 51 -3.98 -8.06 -31.51
N TYR A 52 -5.04 -8.86 -31.43
CA TYR A 52 -5.96 -8.86 -30.30
C TYR A 52 -5.26 -9.26 -29.00
N ASP A 53 -4.44 -10.31 -29.03
CA ASP A 53 -3.68 -10.77 -27.88
C ASP A 53 -2.70 -9.67 -27.41
N LYS A 54 -2.03 -8.99 -28.34
CA LYS A 54 -1.14 -7.86 -28.02
C LYS A 54 -1.90 -6.68 -27.40
N ASP A 55 -3.03 -6.29 -27.98
CA ASP A 55 -3.86 -5.20 -27.46
C ASP A 55 -4.43 -5.54 -26.08
N MET A 56 -4.80 -6.80 -25.86
CA MET A 56 -5.26 -7.29 -24.57
C MET A 56 -4.14 -7.24 -23.52
N LEU A 57 -2.92 -7.66 -23.87
CA LEU A 57 -1.75 -7.56 -22.99
C LEU A 57 -1.43 -6.10 -22.64
N LEU A 58 -1.46 -5.20 -23.62
CA LEU A 58 -1.23 -3.77 -23.39
C LEU A 58 -2.27 -3.18 -22.44
N ARG A 59 -3.56 -3.54 -22.59
CA ARG A 59 -4.62 -3.12 -21.67
C ARG A 59 -4.44 -3.70 -20.27
N HIS A 60 -3.94 -4.94 -20.17
CA HIS A 60 -3.62 -5.53 -18.87
C HIS A 60 -2.44 -4.81 -18.21
N GLU A 61 -1.40 -4.47 -18.95
CA GLU A 61 -0.25 -3.70 -18.46
C GLU A 61 -0.67 -2.29 -18.00
N GLU A 62 -1.50 -1.60 -18.78
CA GLU A 62 -2.07 -0.29 -18.42
C GLU A 62 -2.86 -0.36 -17.11
N LYS A 63 -3.76 -1.34 -16.98
CA LYS A 63 -4.53 -1.55 -15.74
C LYS A 63 -3.65 -1.92 -14.56
N LEU A 64 -2.60 -2.72 -14.75
CA LEU A 64 -1.65 -3.05 -13.69
C LEU A 64 -0.86 -1.83 -13.24
N ASN A 65 -0.47 -0.97 -14.17
CA ASN A 65 0.21 0.28 -13.86
C ASN A 65 -0.71 1.24 -13.11
N ASP A 66 -1.97 1.36 -13.54
CA ASP A 66 -2.99 2.15 -12.82
C ASP A 66 -3.20 1.62 -11.40
N ILE A 67 -3.40 0.31 -11.25
CA ILE A 67 -3.55 -0.32 -9.93
C ILE A 67 -2.31 -0.06 -9.08
N SER A 68 -1.11 -0.20 -9.63
CA SER A 68 0.14 0.11 -8.94
C SER A 68 0.15 1.56 -8.45
N SER A 69 -0.19 2.51 -9.31
CA SER A 69 -0.29 3.93 -8.98
C SER A 69 -1.31 4.21 -7.86
N TYR A 70 -2.49 3.59 -7.92
CA TYR A 70 -3.51 3.69 -6.86
C TYR A 70 -3.02 3.09 -5.54
N VAL A 71 -2.33 1.96 -5.57
CA VAL A 71 -1.74 1.33 -4.37
C VAL A 71 -0.68 2.24 -3.76
N HIS A 72 0.22 2.81 -4.56
CA HIS A 72 1.22 3.76 -4.10
C HIS A 72 0.58 5.00 -3.46
N THR A 73 -0.38 5.61 -4.14
CA THR A 73 -1.13 6.77 -3.63
C THR A 73 -1.87 6.44 -2.34
N THR A 74 -2.44 5.23 -2.24
CA THR A 74 -3.16 4.79 -1.04
C THR A 74 -2.20 4.57 0.12
N LYS A 75 -1.04 3.96 -0.14
CA LYS A 75 0.02 3.79 0.85
C LYS A 75 0.51 5.14 1.39
N ASP A 76 0.72 6.12 0.53
CA ASP A 76 1.16 7.46 0.95
C ASP A 76 0.11 8.14 1.82
N LYS A 77 -1.18 8.07 1.44
CA LYS A 77 -2.28 8.57 2.26
C LYS A 77 -2.36 7.88 3.62
N ILE A 78 -2.17 6.56 3.67
CA ILE A 78 -2.14 5.79 4.91
C ILE A 78 -0.98 6.23 5.80
N ASN A 79 0.21 6.45 5.25
CA ASN A 79 1.36 6.93 6.00
C ASN A 79 1.11 8.32 6.60
N VAL A 80 0.56 9.24 5.82
CA VAL A 80 0.21 10.59 6.29
C VAL A 80 -0.86 10.54 7.38
N LEU A 81 -1.90 9.72 7.21
CA LEU A 81 -2.93 9.52 8.23
C LEU A 81 -2.34 8.91 9.51
N GLY A 82 -1.45 7.93 9.39
CA GLY A 82 -0.76 7.33 10.53
C GLY A 82 0.03 8.37 11.32
N GLN A 83 0.79 9.22 10.63
CA GLN A 83 1.52 10.32 11.28
C GLN A 83 0.57 11.31 11.95
N MET A 84 -0.52 11.68 11.29
CA MET A 84 -1.52 12.60 11.85
C MET A 84 -2.17 12.04 13.11
N ILE A 85 -2.47 10.73 13.16
CA ILE A 85 -3.03 10.07 14.34
C ILE A 85 -2.05 10.10 15.51
N LEU A 86 -0.77 9.81 15.27
CA LEU A 86 0.26 9.89 16.31
C LEU A 86 0.40 11.33 16.85
N ASP A 87 0.48 12.31 15.96
CA ASP A 87 0.55 13.73 16.35
C ASP A 87 -0.69 14.18 17.13
N MET A 88 -1.88 13.69 16.78
CA MET A 88 -3.12 13.96 17.49
C MET A 88 -3.16 13.30 18.86
N GLN A 89 -2.65 12.08 18.99
CA GLN A 89 -2.55 11.36 20.25
C GLN A 89 -1.60 12.10 21.20
N ASP A 90 -0.40 12.46 20.73
CA ASP A 90 0.58 13.20 21.54
C ASP A 90 0.03 14.55 22.04
N LYS A 91 -0.70 15.27 21.18
CA LYS A 91 -1.36 16.54 21.57
C LYS A 91 -2.49 16.31 22.57
N THR A 92 -3.27 15.26 22.39
CA THR A 92 -4.34 14.89 23.32
C THR A 92 -3.75 14.55 24.67
N ASP A 93 -2.74 13.68 24.71
CA ASP A 93 -2.06 13.28 25.94
C ASP A 93 -1.40 14.49 26.62
N ALA A 94 -0.78 15.41 25.87
CA ALA A 94 -0.25 16.64 26.44
C ALA A 94 -1.34 17.53 27.06
N THR A 95 -2.49 17.65 26.40
CA THR A 95 -3.62 18.45 26.88
C THR A 95 -4.24 17.83 28.13
N GLU A 96 -4.46 16.51 28.13
CA GLU A 96 -5.02 15.79 29.26
C GLU A 96 -4.05 15.78 30.45
N ARG A 97 -2.74 15.59 30.23
CA ARG A 97 -1.73 15.79 31.29
C ARG A 97 -1.82 17.18 31.91
N ALA A 98 -1.98 18.24 31.11
CA ALA A 98 -2.08 19.60 31.62
C ALA A 98 -3.38 19.80 32.43
N ARG A 99 -4.51 19.27 31.96
CA ARG A 99 -5.79 19.30 32.68
C ARG A 99 -5.72 18.53 34.00
N LEU A 100 -5.19 17.32 33.99
CA LEU A 100 -5.04 16.49 35.18
C LEU A 100 -4.11 17.17 36.19
N LYS A 101 -2.99 17.74 35.73
CA LYS A 101 -2.07 18.51 36.58
C LYS A 101 -2.75 19.70 37.25
N ASP A 102 -3.60 20.42 36.53
CA ASP A 102 -4.37 21.53 37.11
C ASP A 102 -5.40 21.03 38.14
N ARG A 103 -6.15 19.97 37.83
CA ARG A 103 -7.10 19.34 38.77
C ARG A 103 -6.43 18.82 40.04
N ILE A 104 -5.27 18.16 39.90
CA ILE A 104 -4.47 17.68 41.04
C ILE A 104 -4.01 18.87 41.89
N SER A 105 -3.51 19.96 41.27
CA SER A 105 -3.13 21.18 41.99
C SER A 105 -4.30 21.80 42.75
N GLN A 106 -5.49 21.87 42.13
CA GLN A 106 -6.69 22.40 42.79
C GLN A 106 -7.10 21.53 43.99
N ALA A 107 -7.17 20.21 43.83
CA ALA A 107 -7.48 19.28 44.90
C ALA A 107 -6.45 19.37 46.04
N TYR A 108 -5.17 19.38 45.69
CA TYR A 108 -4.08 19.48 46.66
C TYR A 108 -4.17 20.78 47.49
N ARG A 109 -4.47 21.94 46.89
CA ARG A 109 -4.64 23.20 47.65
C ARG A 109 -5.73 23.09 48.73
N ILE A 110 -6.88 22.50 48.38
CA ILE A 110 -8.02 22.35 49.28
C ILE A 110 -7.67 21.46 50.48
N TYR A 111 -6.98 20.35 50.23
CA TYR A 111 -6.65 19.37 51.27
C TYR A 111 -5.40 19.73 52.06
N HIS A 112 -4.42 20.41 51.44
CA HIS A 112 -3.24 20.91 52.14
C HIS A 112 -3.64 21.89 53.25
N GLU A 113 -4.59 22.80 53.00
CA GLU A 113 -5.05 23.74 54.03
C GLU A 113 -5.69 23.02 55.23
N LYS A 114 -6.29 21.85 55.01
CA LYS A 114 -6.96 21.06 56.05
C LYS A 114 -6.01 20.09 56.76
N GLY A 115 -5.06 19.49 56.03
CA GLY A 115 -4.17 18.43 56.55
C GLY A 115 -4.88 17.10 56.81
N GLU A 116 -6.14 16.97 56.37
CA GLU A 116 -7.02 15.83 56.61
C GLU A 116 -7.89 15.60 55.36
N TRP A 117 -8.18 14.34 55.05
CA TRP A 117 -9.05 13.93 53.94
C TRP A 117 -9.87 12.69 54.31
N SER A 118 -11.01 12.50 53.67
CA SER A 118 -11.80 11.27 53.78
C SER A 118 -11.25 10.16 52.90
N TYR A 119 -11.69 8.91 53.14
CA TYR A 119 -11.30 7.77 52.31
C TYR A 119 -11.60 7.99 50.82
N MET A 120 -12.78 8.52 50.50
CA MET A 120 -13.19 8.78 49.11
C MET A 120 -12.34 9.84 48.43
N GLU A 121 -11.90 10.85 49.18
CA GLU A 121 -11.06 11.93 48.64
C GLU A 121 -9.63 11.45 48.38
N LYS A 122 -9.11 10.60 49.27
CA LYS A 122 -7.81 9.92 49.06
C LYS A 122 -7.84 9.04 47.81
N GLU A 123 -8.88 8.24 47.64
CA GLU A 123 -9.03 7.37 46.46
C GLU A 123 -9.15 8.18 45.17
N SER A 124 -10.04 9.19 45.14
CA SER A 124 -10.22 10.08 44.00
C SER A 124 -8.94 10.83 43.61
N PHE A 125 -8.16 11.29 44.61
CA PHE A 125 -6.87 11.93 44.36
C PHE A 125 -5.83 10.96 43.79
N GLY A 126 -5.79 9.73 44.30
CA GLY A 126 -4.94 8.67 43.77
C GLY A 126 -5.29 8.29 42.33
N ASP A 127 -6.58 8.23 42.01
CA ASP A 127 -7.06 7.97 40.65
C ASP A 127 -6.62 9.08 39.67
N LEU A 128 -6.70 10.35 40.09
CA LEU A 128 -6.21 11.47 39.28
C LEU A 128 -4.72 11.36 38.98
N ILE A 129 -3.90 10.93 39.95
CA ILE A 129 -2.45 10.74 39.76
C ILE A 129 -2.20 9.57 38.80
N ARG A 130 -2.91 8.45 38.98
CA ARG A 130 -2.77 7.28 38.11
C ARG A 130 -3.14 7.60 36.65
N ASP A 131 -4.21 8.36 36.44
CA ASP A 131 -4.59 8.81 35.09
C ASP A 131 -3.53 9.76 34.52
N TYR A 132 -2.95 10.63 35.34
CA TYR A 132 -1.85 11.52 34.93
C TYR A 132 -0.61 10.73 34.50
N GLU A 133 -0.23 9.68 35.24
CA GLU A 133 0.86 8.77 34.89
C GLU A 133 0.57 7.97 33.61
N ALA A 134 -0.68 7.52 33.43
CA ALA A 134 -1.11 6.79 32.25
C ALA A 134 -0.96 7.62 30.97
N HIS A 135 -1.18 8.93 31.05
CA HIS A 135 -0.90 9.87 29.94
C HIS A 135 0.58 10.30 29.85
N GLY A 136 1.50 9.67 30.57
CA GLY A 136 2.95 9.90 30.48
C GLY A 136 3.51 10.96 31.44
N GLY A 137 2.75 11.35 32.47
CA GLY A 137 3.22 12.26 33.50
C GLY A 137 4.13 11.58 34.53
N LYS A 138 5.45 11.78 34.44
CA LYS A 138 6.42 11.13 35.35
C LYS A 138 7.29 12.08 36.18
N ASN A 139 7.49 13.31 35.72
CA ASN A 139 8.40 14.29 36.34
C ASN A 139 7.69 15.63 36.51
N SER A 140 6.99 15.81 37.61
CA SER A 140 6.23 17.02 37.92
C SER A 140 6.07 17.15 39.43
N PHE A 141 5.70 18.35 39.89
CA PHE A 141 5.37 18.64 41.30
C PHE A 141 4.34 17.66 41.90
N VAL A 142 3.57 16.96 41.04
CA VAL A 142 2.63 15.91 41.43
C VAL A 142 3.35 14.80 42.21
N HIS A 143 4.45 14.27 41.70
CA HIS A 143 5.22 13.20 42.34
C HIS A 143 6.30 13.74 43.30
N ASP A 144 6.80 14.95 43.07
CA ASP A 144 7.84 15.53 43.93
C ASP A 144 7.29 16.13 45.22
N THR A 145 6.02 16.58 45.23
CA THR A 145 5.44 17.34 46.34
C THR A 145 4.06 16.83 46.71
N CYS A 146 3.11 16.80 45.78
CA CYS A 146 1.72 16.50 46.11
C CYS A 146 1.52 15.07 46.63
N GLU A 147 2.05 14.07 45.95
CA GLU A 147 1.92 12.66 46.34
C GLU A 147 2.61 12.34 47.68
N PRO A 148 3.90 12.68 47.90
CA PRO A 148 4.57 12.41 49.18
C PRO A 148 3.89 13.10 50.36
N GLU A 149 3.50 14.36 50.22
CA GLU A 149 2.88 15.10 51.32
C GLU A 149 1.46 14.64 51.61
N SER A 150 0.67 14.34 50.57
CA SER A 150 -0.71 13.86 50.74
C SER A 150 -0.76 12.53 51.50
N ASN A 151 0.24 11.66 51.33
CA ASN A 151 0.37 10.41 52.07
C ASN A 151 0.60 10.60 53.59
N LEU A 152 0.99 11.80 54.03
CA LEU A 152 1.18 12.13 55.45
C LEU A 152 -0.11 12.62 56.13
N TRP A 153 -1.17 12.92 55.36
CA TRP A 153 -2.42 13.48 55.90
C TRP A 153 -3.29 12.42 56.58
N LYS A 154 -3.99 12.84 57.64
CA LYS A 154 -4.86 11.95 58.41
C LYS A 154 -6.12 11.60 57.61
N VAL A 155 -6.43 10.32 57.53
CA VAL A 155 -7.66 9.83 56.90
C VAL A 155 -8.77 9.78 57.95
N ILE A 156 -9.82 10.60 57.77
CA ILE A 156 -10.99 10.57 58.63
C ILE A 156 -11.97 9.54 58.07
N SER A 157 -12.14 8.41 58.77
CA SER A 157 -13.29 7.55 58.53
C SER A 157 -14.51 8.25 59.11
N ARG A 158 -15.48 8.62 58.28
CA ARG A 158 -16.81 9.01 58.77
C ARG A 158 -17.46 7.75 59.37
N THR A 159 -17.15 7.46 60.63
CA THR A 159 -17.94 6.52 61.43
C THR A 159 -19.31 7.16 61.60
N SER A 160 -20.31 6.57 60.96
CA SER A 160 -21.72 6.84 61.20
C SER A 160 -22.07 6.50 62.65
N THR A 161 -22.05 7.50 63.51
CA THR A 161 -22.64 7.60 64.87
C THR A 161 -22.33 9.04 65.28
N ASP A 162 -23.29 9.97 65.37
CA ASP A 162 -24.44 9.91 66.27
C ASP A 162 -25.66 10.64 65.65
N ASP A 163 -26.80 9.94 65.63
CA ASP A 163 -28.15 10.40 66.02
C ASP A 163 -29.15 9.22 65.96
#